data_AF-A0AAD7RE14-F1
#
_entry.id   AF-A0AAD7RE14-F1
#
_cell.length_a   1.000
_cell.length_b   1.000
_cell.length_c   1.000
_cell.angle_alpha   90.00
_cell.angle_beta   90.00
_cell.angle_gamma   90.00
#
_symmetry.space_group_name_H-M   'P 1'
#
loop_
_entity.id
_entity.type
_entity.pdbx_description
1 polymer ?
#
loop_
_entity_poly.entity_id
_entity_poly.type
_entity_poly.pdbx_seq_one_letter_code
_entity_poly.pdbx_strand_id
1 'polypeptide(L)'
;MKECWIVFSHLSGLAAFFPRSPKRAKLLDEICQRRLPRVAPTRRNFNARSVCTVSNKREELKELFEHIVDHHDDFDQDNIHSADGYITHLVSFEFCFLLSTFSSIFAHSDVLFGILQSREFDMQFCLNSVEDFCSTIKREGTLSQCTRPWLAKPASRAPGGHRHAETFASGTSSGVIDNLLTQLRDRFKDYERLMFLALIEP
;
A
#
# COMPACT_ATOMS: atom_id res chain seq x y z
N MET A 1 14.04 1.19 7.33
CA MET A 1 13.17 0.65 6.26
C MET A 1 13.34 1.47 4.99
N LYS A 2 14.33 1.13 4.17
CA LYS A 2 14.65 1.83 2.90
C LYS A 2 13.67 1.43 1.79
N GLU A 3 13.24 0.18 1.83
CA GLU A 3 12.37 -0.52 0.90
C GLU A 3 10.98 0.12 0.86
N CYS A 4 10.43 0.47 2.04
CA CYS A 4 9.18 1.22 2.15
C CYS A 4 9.27 2.58 1.44
N TRP A 5 10.37 3.31 1.65
CA TRP A 5 10.59 4.60 1.01
C TRP A 5 10.68 4.47 -0.52
N ILE A 6 11.39 3.44 -1.01
CA ILE A 6 11.49 3.14 -2.45
C ILE A 6 10.10 2.91 -3.06
N VAL A 7 9.24 2.12 -2.41
CA VAL A 7 7.86 1.88 -2.88
C VAL A 7 7.09 3.20 -3.01
N PHE A 8 7.12 4.06 -1.99
CA PHE A 8 6.42 5.36 -2.05
C PHE A 8 7.01 6.31 -3.10
N SER A 9 8.33 6.25 -3.35
CA SER A 9 8.97 6.97 -4.45
C SER A 9 8.47 6.48 -5.81
N HIS A 10 8.36 5.17 -6.02
CA HIS A 10 7.78 4.60 -7.26
C HIS A 10 6.31 4.99 -7.44
N LEU A 11 5.49 4.92 -6.38
CA LEU A 11 4.09 5.34 -6.44
C LEU A 11 3.94 6.83 -6.79
N SER A 12 4.83 7.67 -6.26
CA SER A 12 4.86 9.10 -6.58
C SER A 12 5.29 9.32 -8.04
N GLY A 13 6.26 8.55 -8.53
CA GLY A 13 6.69 8.55 -9.93
C GLY A 13 5.55 8.16 -10.88
N LEU A 14 4.83 7.07 -10.58
CA LEU A 14 3.66 6.64 -11.32
C LEU A 14 2.59 7.74 -11.41
N ALA A 15 2.25 8.36 -10.28
CA ALA A 15 1.27 9.44 -10.25
C ALA A 15 1.71 10.67 -11.06
N ALA A 16 3.02 10.95 -11.13
CA ALA A 16 3.59 12.06 -11.90
C ALA A 16 3.78 11.74 -13.40
N PHE A 17 3.83 10.47 -13.78
CA PHE A 17 4.09 10.03 -15.15
C PHE A 17 2.97 10.45 -16.11
N PHE A 18 1.71 10.19 -15.75
CA PHE A 18 0.57 10.40 -16.65
C PHE A 18 0.24 11.87 -16.97
N PRO A 19 0.19 12.80 -15.99
CA PRO A 19 -0.21 14.19 -16.26
C PRO A 19 0.75 14.95 -17.18
N ARG A 20 1.97 14.44 -17.38
CA ARG A 20 3.00 15.05 -18.22
C ARG A 20 2.82 14.79 -19.72
N SER A 21 1.84 13.99 -20.13
CA SER A 21 1.50 13.82 -21.56
C SER A 21 0.00 13.58 -21.75
N PRO A 22 -0.69 14.39 -22.57
CA PRO A 22 -2.09 14.14 -22.92
C PRO A 22 -2.32 12.75 -23.55
N LYS A 23 -1.36 12.25 -24.34
CA LYS A 23 -1.42 10.90 -24.94
C LYS A 23 -1.43 9.82 -23.86
N ARG A 24 -0.55 9.93 -22.86
CA ARG A 24 -0.50 8.99 -21.72
C ARG A 24 -1.73 9.08 -20.82
N ALA A 25 -2.22 10.28 -20.56
CA ALA A 25 -3.43 10.48 -19.75
C ALA A 25 -4.66 9.87 -20.44
N LYS A 26 -4.76 10.00 -21.77
CA LYS A 26 -5.82 9.37 -22.56
C LYS A 26 -5.71 7.84 -22.54
N LEU A 27 -4.50 7.29 -22.74
CA LEU A 27 -4.25 5.85 -22.67
C LEU A 27 -4.61 5.27 -21.29
N LEU A 28 -4.29 6.00 -20.22
CA LEU A 28 -4.70 5.66 -18.86
C LEU A 28 -6.22 5.60 -18.71
N ASP A 29 -6.94 6.60 -19.24
CA ASP A 29 -8.40 6.61 -19.22
C ASP A 29 -9.00 5.46 -20.05
N GLU A 30 -8.38 5.09 -21.18
CA GLU A 30 -8.81 4.01 -22.09
C GLU A 30 -8.60 2.60 -21.50
N ILE A 31 -7.41 2.31 -20.97
CA ILE A 31 -7.04 0.97 -20.46
C ILE A 31 -7.53 0.76 -19.02
N CYS A 32 -7.30 1.71 -18.12
CA CYS A 32 -7.68 1.52 -16.71
C CYS A 32 -9.17 1.81 -16.45
N GLN A 33 -9.89 2.40 -17.41
CA GLN A 33 -11.33 2.73 -17.43
C GLN A 33 -11.86 3.56 -16.23
N ARG A 34 -11.00 3.94 -15.28
CA ARG A 34 -11.25 4.83 -14.14
C ARG A 34 -9.97 5.57 -13.74
N ARG A 35 -10.07 6.90 -13.63
CA ARG A 35 -8.98 7.81 -13.31
C ARG A 35 -8.25 7.42 -12.03
N LEU A 36 -6.92 7.43 -12.07
CA LEU A 36 -6.08 7.45 -10.87
C LEU A 36 -6.49 8.63 -9.97
N PRO A 37 -6.49 8.47 -8.63
CA PRO A 37 -6.93 9.50 -7.71
C PRO A 37 -6.11 10.78 -7.86
N ARG A 38 -6.79 11.90 -8.13
CA ARG A 38 -6.18 13.24 -8.07
C ARG A 38 -5.69 13.52 -6.64
N VAL A 39 -4.52 14.14 -6.52
CA VAL A 39 -3.85 14.50 -5.25
C VAL A 39 -4.87 15.03 -4.23
N ALA A 40 -4.92 14.41 -3.05
CA ALA A 40 -5.84 14.76 -1.97
C ALA A 40 -5.29 15.92 -1.11
N PRO A 41 -6.15 16.68 -0.41
CA PRO A 41 -5.72 17.80 0.45
C PRO A 41 -4.79 17.39 1.60
N THR A 42 -4.79 16.12 2.00
CA THR A 42 -3.97 15.58 3.08
C THR A 42 -3.01 14.50 2.58
N ARG A 43 -1.73 14.59 2.98
CA ARG A 43 -0.65 13.67 2.59
C ARG A 43 -0.94 12.19 2.92
N ARG A 44 -1.59 11.92 4.07
CA ARG A 44 -2.06 10.56 4.45
C ARG A 44 -3.05 10.00 3.44
N ASN A 45 -3.97 10.86 2.97
CA ASN A 45 -4.99 10.50 2.00
C ASN A 45 -4.38 10.27 0.61
N PHE A 46 -3.34 11.03 0.21
CA PHE A 46 -2.60 10.76 -1.02
C PHE A 46 -1.90 9.40 -1.00
N ASN A 47 -1.09 9.11 0.02
CA ASN A 47 -0.35 7.83 0.08
C ASN A 47 -1.30 6.62 0.13
N ALA A 48 -2.34 6.69 0.95
CA ALA A 48 -3.34 5.62 1.04
C ALA A 48 -4.07 5.42 -0.30
N ARG A 49 -4.55 6.50 -0.93
CA ARG A 49 -5.24 6.41 -2.24
C ARG A 49 -4.31 5.89 -3.33
N SER A 50 -3.05 6.32 -3.37
CA SER A 50 -2.06 5.85 -4.34
C SER A 50 -1.79 4.36 -4.18
N VAL A 51 -1.55 3.89 -2.94
CA VAL A 51 -1.37 2.46 -2.64
C VAL A 51 -2.61 1.66 -3.04
N CYS A 52 -3.79 2.04 -2.56
CA CYS A 52 -5.03 1.31 -2.85
C CYS A 52 -5.33 1.28 -4.35
N THR A 53 -5.10 2.38 -5.07
CA THR A 53 -5.38 2.43 -6.51
C THR A 53 -4.40 1.58 -7.30
N VAL A 54 -3.09 1.71 -7.06
CA VAL A 54 -2.10 0.90 -7.76
C VAL A 54 -2.25 -0.58 -7.42
N SER A 55 -2.62 -0.91 -6.18
CA SER A 55 -2.95 -2.29 -5.78
C SER A 55 -4.15 -2.83 -6.55
N ASN A 56 -5.22 -2.04 -6.68
CA ASN A 56 -6.45 -2.46 -7.36
C ASN A 56 -6.33 -2.48 -8.89
N LYS A 57 -5.40 -1.70 -9.45
CA LYS A 57 -5.23 -1.49 -10.90
C LYS A 57 -3.90 -2.00 -11.43
N ARG A 58 -3.25 -2.90 -10.69
CA ARG A 58 -1.88 -3.34 -11.00
C ARG A 58 -1.78 -3.97 -12.39
N GLU A 59 -2.71 -4.86 -12.73
CA GLU A 59 -2.69 -5.58 -14.01
C GLU A 59 -3.02 -4.63 -15.16
N GLU A 60 -4.01 -3.75 -15.02
CA GLU A 60 -4.32 -2.76 -16.07
C GLU A 60 -3.19 -1.74 -16.25
N LEU A 61 -2.50 -1.34 -15.17
CA LEU A 61 -1.31 -0.49 -15.26
C LEU A 61 -0.17 -1.20 -15.98
N LYS A 62 0.03 -2.50 -15.69
CA LYS A 62 1.03 -3.32 -16.37
C LYS A 62 0.72 -3.41 -17.87
N GLU A 63 -0.51 -3.74 -18.24
CA GLU A 63 -0.98 -3.78 -19.64
C GLU A 63 -0.76 -2.43 -20.34
N LEU A 64 -1.04 -1.32 -19.66
CA LEU A 64 -0.79 0.01 -20.19
C LEU A 64 0.69 0.25 -20.50
N PHE A 65 1.59 -0.12 -19.59
CA PHE A 65 3.02 0.07 -19.83
C PHE A 65 3.55 -0.88 -20.90
N GLU A 66 3.06 -2.12 -20.96
CA GLU A 66 3.36 -3.06 -22.05
C GLU A 66 2.93 -2.47 -23.40
N HIS A 67 1.75 -1.85 -23.47
CA HIS A 67 1.30 -1.15 -24.67
C HIS A 67 2.26 -0.03 -25.10
N ILE A 68 2.77 0.78 -24.16
CA ILE A 68 3.74 1.85 -24.46
C ILE A 68 5.05 1.27 -25.02
N VAL A 69 5.52 0.15 -24.47
CA VAL A 69 6.74 -0.52 -24.93
C VAL A 69 6.55 -1.16 -26.31
N ASP A 70 5.43 -1.84 -26.52
CA ASP A 70 5.12 -2.52 -27.79
C ASP A 70 4.95 -1.51 -28.94
N HIS A 71 4.35 -0.36 -28.67
CA HIS A 71 4.14 0.73 -29.63
C HIS A 71 5.26 1.78 -29.54
N HIS A 72 6.52 1.35 -29.43
CA HIS A 72 7.67 2.23 -29.26
C HIS A 72 7.79 3.37 -30.30
N ASP A 73 7.37 3.17 -31.55
CA ASP A 73 7.38 4.23 -32.59
C ASP A 73 6.49 5.43 -32.23
N ASP A 74 5.51 5.23 -31.36
CA ASP A 74 4.51 6.20 -30.95
C ASP A 74 4.92 7.04 -29.72
N PHE A 75 6.03 6.70 -29.07
CA PHE A 75 6.48 7.30 -27.82
C PHE A 75 7.94 7.73 -27.88
N ASP A 76 8.28 8.78 -27.10
CA ASP A 76 9.68 9.15 -26.92
C ASP A 76 10.45 8.07 -26.13
N GLN A 77 11.77 8.07 -26.30
CA GLN A 77 12.65 7.11 -25.64
C GLN A 77 12.50 7.15 -24.12
N ASP A 78 12.39 8.31 -23.50
CA ASP A 78 12.26 8.45 -22.05
C ASP A 78 10.99 7.78 -21.51
N ASN A 79 9.88 7.85 -22.25
CA ASN A 79 8.62 7.21 -21.89
C ASN A 79 8.71 5.69 -22.02
N ILE A 80 9.39 5.17 -23.05
CA ILE A 80 9.62 3.73 -23.25
C ILE A 80 10.45 3.18 -22.09
N HIS A 81 11.59 3.80 -21.78
CA HIS A 81 12.45 3.38 -20.68
C HIS A 81 11.73 3.45 -19.33
N SER A 82 10.93 4.50 -19.11
CA SER A 82 10.11 4.62 -17.90
C SER A 82 9.06 3.52 -17.81
N ALA A 83 8.37 3.21 -18.92
CA ALA A 83 7.34 2.17 -18.96
C ALA A 83 7.94 0.79 -18.67
N ASP A 84 9.07 0.45 -19.27
CA ASP A 84 9.80 -0.79 -19.02
C ASP A 84 10.22 -0.93 -17.53
N GLY A 85 10.72 0.16 -16.94
CA GLY A 85 11.00 0.23 -15.51
C GLY A 85 9.77 -0.01 -14.64
N TYR A 86 8.62 0.60 -14.98
CA TYR A 86 7.38 0.39 -14.25
C TYR A 86 6.84 -1.03 -14.38
N ILE A 87 6.95 -1.68 -15.54
CA ILE A 87 6.60 -3.11 -15.70
C ILE A 87 7.43 -3.94 -14.72
N THR A 88 8.75 -3.73 -14.70
CA THR A 88 9.67 -4.44 -13.79
C THR A 88 9.28 -4.28 -12.32
N HIS A 89 8.87 -3.08 -11.91
CA HIS A 89 8.39 -2.84 -10.55
C HIS A 89 7.03 -3.51 -10.27
N LEU A 90 6.07 -3.45 -11.20
CA LEU A 90 4.74 -4.02 -11.03
C LEU A 90 4.75 -5.55 -10.97
N VAL A 91 5.81 -6.20 -11.47
CA VAL A 91 6.00 -7.66 -11.38
C VAL A 91 6.99 -8.07 -10.28
N SER A 92 7.70 -7.13 -9.64
CA SER A 92 8.63 -7.42 -8.55
C SER A 92 7.88 -7.97 -7.32
N PHE A 93 8.43 -9.03 -6.73
CA PHE A 93 7.90 -9.62 -5.51
C PHE A 93 7.87 -8.61 -4.36
N GLU A 94 8.99 -7.93 -4.12
CA GLU A 94 9.16 -6.99 -3.01
C GLU A 94 8.17 -5.82 -3.11
N PHE A 95 8.00 -5.28 -4.33
CA PHE A 95 7.06 -4.21 -4.58
C PHE A 95 5.61 -4.68 -4.37
N CYS A 96 5.23 -5.82 -4.95
CA CYS A 96 3.88 -6.38 -4.79
C CYS A 96 3.56 -6.73 -3.34
N PHE A 97 4.52 -7.30 -2.61
CA PHE A 97 4.40 -7.65 -1.21
C PHE A 97 4.12 -6.42 -0.35
N LEU A 98 4.96 -5.39 -0.49
CA LEU A 98 4.81 -4.13 0.25
C LEU A 98 3.52 -3.40 -0.14
N LEU A 99 3.19 -3.35 -1.44
CA LEU A 99 1.97 -2.72 -1.93
C LEU A 99 0.73 -3.35 -1.30
N SER A 100 0.63 -4.69 -1.27
CA SER A 100 -0.48 -5.39 -0.63
C SER A 100 -0.49 -5.23 0.88
N THR A 101 0.68 -5.25 1.53
CA THR A 101 0.80 -5.03 2.97
C THR A 101 0.26 -3.65 3.34
N PHE A 102 0.69 -2.60 2.64
CA PHE A 102 0.17 -1.25 2.88
C PHE A 102 -1.30 -1.12 2.52
N SER A 103 -1.77 -1.75 1.45
CA SER A 103 -3.19 -1.70 1.07
C SER A 103 -4.10 -2.31 2.14
N SER A 104 -3.70 -3.44 2.74
CA SER A 104 -4.40 -4.05 3.88
C SER A 104 -4.38 -3.13 5.10
N ILE A 105 -3.20 -2.61 5.48
CA ILE A 105 -3.06 -1.69 6.61
C ILE A 105 -3.99 -0.47 6.43
N PHE A 106 -4.02 0.13 5.24
CA PHE A 106 -4.86 1.29 4.99
C PHE A 106 -6.34 0.97 5.05
N ALA A 107 -6.78 -0.15 4.47
CA ALA A 107 -8.18 -0.58 4.51
C ALA A 107 -8.70 -0.72 5.95
N HIS A 108 -7.94 -1.40 6.82
CA HIS A 108 -8.30 -1.52 8.24
C HIS A 108 -8.18 -0.19 8.98
N SER A 109 -7.22 0.66 8.59
CA SER A 109 -7.01 1.96 9.26
C SER A 109 -8.12 2.97 8.95
N ASP A 110 -8.75 2.86 7.77
CA ASP A 110 -9.86 3.71 7.37
C ASP A 110 -11.13 3.35 8.16
N VAL A 111 -11.37 2.06 8.41
CA VAL A 111 -12.46 1.60 9.29
C VAL A 111 -12.24 2.13 10.71
N LEU A 112 -11.05 1.93 11.27
CA LEU A 112 -10.72 2.43 12.61
C LEU A 112 -10.85 3.95 12.69
N PHE A 113 -10.40 4.67 11.66
CA PHE A 113 -10.53 6.13 11.61
C PHE A 113 -12.00 6.57 11.61
N GLY A 114 -12.87 5.89 10.85
CA GLY A 114 -14.31 6.15 10.85
C GLY A 114 -14.95 5.94 12.23
N ILE A 115 -14.56 4.87 12.93
CA ILE A 115 -15.01 4.60 14.31
C ILE A 115 -14.57 5.73 15.24
N LEU A 116 -13.27 6.05 15.25
CA LEU A 116 -12.70 7.05 16.17
C LEU A 116 -13.18 8.48 15.88
N GLN A 117 -13.67 8.77 14.67
CA GLN A 117 -14.23 10.07 14.32
C GLN A 117 -15.71 10.19 14.69
N SER A 118 -16.42 9.07 14.83
CA SER A 118 -17.83 9.09 15.25
C SER A 118 -17.94 9.54 16.71
N ARG A 119 -18.90 10.44 16.96
CA ARG A 119 -19.19 10.95 18.32
C ARG A 119 -20.16 10.06 19.11
N GLU A 120 -20.61 8.96 18.50
CA GLU A 120 -21.69 8.12 19.04
C GLU A 120 -21.19 6.98 19.93
N PHE A 121 -19.87 6.70 19.92
CA PHE A 121 -19.31 5.56 20.63
C PHE A 121 -18.72 5.95 21.98
N ASP A 122 -18.90 5.09 22.97
CA ASP A 122 -18.19 5.22 24.24
C ASP A 122 -16.69 4.96 24.07
N MET A 123 -15.91 5.43 25.04
CA MET A 123 -14.46 5.33 24.97
C MET A 123 -13.96 3.88 25.01
N GLN A 124 -14.67 2.99 25.72
CA GLN A 124 -14.31 1.58 25.82
C GLN A 124 -14.42 0.88 24.46
N PHE A 125 -15.47 1.18 23.71
CA PHE A 125 -15.66 0.70 22.35
C PHE A 125 -14.53 1.16 21.42
N CYS A 126 -14.10 2.41 21.54
CA CYS A 126 -13.00 2.95 20.75
C CYS A 126 -11.68 2.20 21.01
N LEU A 127 -11.41 1.82 22.26
CA LEU A 127 -10.20 1.10 22.65
C LEU A 127 -10.23 -0.34 22.20
N ASN A 128 -11.36 -1.02 22.37
CA ASN A 128 -11.57 -2.36 21.84
C ASN A 128 -11.38 -2.37 20.32
N SER A 129 -11.85 -1.34 19.61
CA SER A 129 -11.64 -1.18 18.16
C SER A 129 -10.17 -1.01 17.78
N VAL A 130 -9.38 -0.30 18.60
CA VAL A 130 -7.92 -0.17 18.41
C VAL A 130 -7.23 -1.53 18.63
N GLU A 131 -7.65 -2.29 19.63
CA GLU A 131 -7.11 -3.63 19.90
C GLU A 131 -7.47 -4.62 18.79
N ASP A 132 -8.71 -4.59 18.30
CA ASP A 132 -9.19 -5.40 17.18
C ASP A 132 -8.41 -5.08 15.90
N PHE A 133 -8.15 -3.79 15.64
CA PHE A 133 -7.28 -3.37 14.55
C PHE A 133 -5.87 -3.97 14.70
N CYS A 134 -5.26 -3.84 15.89
CA CYS A 134 -3.92 -4.37 16.14
C CYS A 134 -3.85 -5.89 15.94
N SER A 135 -4.87 -6.62 16.40
CA SER A 135 -4.97 -8.07 16.27
C SER A 135 -5.17 -8.49 14.81
N THR A 136 -5.98 -7.74 14.07
CA THR A 136 -6.26 -8.00 12.64
C THR A 136 -5.01 -7.79 11.78
N ILE A 137 -4.29 -6.68 11.97
CA ILE A 137 -3.06 -6.40 11.21
C ILE A 137 -1.98 -7.44 11.49
N LYS A 138 -1.80 -7.88 12.75
CA LYS A 138 -0.86 -8.95 13.09
C LYS A 138 -1.16 -10.25 12.34
N ARG A 139 -2.45 -10.61 12.25
CA ARG A 139 -2.89 -11.83 11.57
C ARG A 139 -2.72 -11.75 10.06
N GLU A 140 -3.02 -10.62 9.44
CA GLU A 140 -2.89 -10.44 7.99
C GLU A 140 -1.44 -10.28 7.54
N GLY A 141 -0.59 -9.68 8.37
CA GLY A 141 0.85 -9.53 8.14
C GLY A 141 1.60 -10.82 7.86
N THR A 142 1.11 -11.94 8.40
CA THR A 142 1.68 -13.27 8.22
C THR A 142 1.28 -13.92 6.88
N LEU A 143 0.21 -13.43 6.23
CA LEU A 143 -0.50 -14.13 5.15
C LEU A 143 -0.82 -13.22 3.96
N SER A 144 0.08 -12.30 3.57
CA SER A 144 -0.21 -11.41 2.43
C SER A 144 -0.63 -12.23 1.19
N GLN A 145 -1.72 -11.86 0.52
CA GLN A 145 -2.22 -12.60 -0.65
C GLN A 145 -1.17 -12.67 -1.77
N CYS A 146 -0.25 -11.70 -1.81
CA CYS A 146 0.89 -11.66 -2.72
C CYS A 146 1.95 -12.73 -2.44
N THR A 147 2.09 -13.26 -1.23
CA THR A 147 3.07 -14.35 -0.99
C THR A 147 2.57 -15.68 -1.56
N ARG A 148 1.25 -15.92 -1.62
CA ARG A 148 0.69 -17.22 -2.04
C ARG A 148 1.11 -17.66 -3.45
N PRO A 149 0.95 -16.87 -4.54
CA PRO A 149 1.36 -17.30 -5.89
C PRO A 149 2.87 -17.49 -6.04
N TRP A 150 3.66 -16.78 -5.21
CA TRP A 150 5.13 -16.81 -5.27
C TRP A 150 5.70 -17.99 -4.47
N LEU A 151 5.04 -18.40 -3.39
CA LEU A 151 5.37 -19.58 -2.60
C LEU A 151 4.79 -20.88 -3.19
N ALA A 152 3.66 -20.80 -3.90
CA ALA A 152 2.96 -21.97 -4.44
C ALA A 152 3.54 -22.53 -5.75
N LYS A 153 4.58 -21.92 -6.35
CA LYS A 153 5.24 -22.46 -7.56
C LYS A 153 6.49 -23.24 -7.19
N PRO A 154 6.47 -24.59 -7.18
CA PRO A 154 7.68 -25.38 -7.04
C PRO A 154 8.39 -25.46 -8.40
N ALA A 155 9.72 -25.47 -8.36
CA ALA A 155 10.63 -26.01 -9.39
C ALA A 155 11.06 -25.16 -10.61
N SER A 156 10.46 -24.01 -10.96
CA SER A 156 10.90 -23.27 -12.18
C SER A 156 11.82 -22.06 -11.93
N ARG A 157 11.97 -21.58 -10.68
CA ARG A 157 12.83 -20.45 -10.35
C ARG A 157 14.03 -20.92 -9.55
N ALA A 158 15.18 -20.27 -9.79
CA ALA A 158 16.44 -20.58 -9.12
C ALA A 158 16.25 -20.73 -7.60
N PRO A 159 16.91 -21.71 -6.94
CA PRO A 159 16.74 -22.04 -5.52
C PRO A 159 16.85 -20.86 -4.54
N GLY A 160 17.48 -19.75 -4.95
CA GLY A 160 17.62 -18.53 -4.14
C GLY A 160 16.37 -17.65 -4.05
N GLY A 161 15.48 -17.66 -5.05
CA GLY A 161 14.35 -16.72 -5.11
C GLY A 161 13.28 -16.98 -4.05
N HIS A 162 12.99 -18.25 -3.77
CA HIS A 162 11.98 -18.64 -2.76
C HIS A 162 12.43 -18.26 -1.34
N ARG A 163 13.67 -18.61 -0.98
CA ARG A 163 14.24 -18.30 0.34
C ARG A 163 14.34 -16.80 0.57
N HIS A 164 14.71 -16.04 -0.46
CA HIS A 164 14.74 -14.57 -0.42
C HIS A 164 13.34 -14.00 -0.18
N ALA A 165 12.34 -14.47 -0.93
CA ALA A 165 10.96 -14.02 -0.77
C ALA A 165 10.40 -14.29 0.64
N GLU A 166 10.65 -15.48 1.20
CA GLU A 166 10.25 -15.83 2.57
C GLU A 166 10.94 -14.96 3.62
N THR A 167 12.26 -14.80 3.50
CA THR A 167 13.06 -14.00 4.44
C THR A 167 12.65 -12.53 4.39
N PHE A 168 12.47 -12.00 3.19
CA PHE A 168 12.02 -10.62 2.97
C PHE A 168 10.61 -10.40 3.52
N ALA A 169 9.67 -11.31 3.22
CA ALA A 169 8.30 -11.21 3.70
C ALA A 169 8.23 -11.24 5.23
N SER A 170 8.89 -12.21 5.85
CA SER A 170 8.90 -12.38 7.31
C SER A 170 9.54 -11.17 8.00
N GLY A 171 10.76 -10.80 7.61
CA GLY A 171 11.51 -9.72 8.25
C GLY A 171 10.88 -8.34 8.03
N THR A 172 10.49 -8.03 6.79
CA THR A 172 9.95 -6.70 6.45
C THR A 172 8.52 -6.52 6.99
N SER A 173 7.67 -7.55 6.92
CA SER A 173 6.33 -7.49 7.50
C SER A 173 6.38 -7.28 9.01
N SER A 174 7.20 -8.06 9.72
CA SER A 174 7.38 -7.88 11.17
C SER A 174 7.84 -6.45 11.46
N GLY A 175 8.87 -5.95 10.76
CA GLY A 175 9.38 -4.60 10.99
C GLY A 175 8.34 -3.49 10.77
N VAL A 176 7.54 -3.57 9.70
CA VAL A 176 6.48 -2.60 9.42
C VAL A 176 5.36 -2.67 10.47
N ILE A 177 4.93 -3.89 10.80
CA ILE A 177 3.80 -4.13 11.73
C ILE A 177 4.21 -3.78 13.16
N ASP A 178 5.37 -4.21 13.62
CA ASP A 178 5.89 -3.91 14.95
C ASP A 178 6.05 -2.41 15.15
N ASN A 179 6.52 -1.69 14.13
CA ASN A 179 6.62 -0.23 14.17
C ASN A 179 5.24 0.43 14.26
N LEU A 180 4.28 0.00 13.44
CA LEU A 180 2.90 0.50 13.48
C LEU A 180 2.23 0.26 14.84
N LEU A 181 2.37 -0.96 15.37
CA LEU A 181 1.81 -1.35 16.66
C LEU A 181 2.43 -0.57 17.81
N THR A 182 3.76 -0.36 17.78
CA THR A 182 4.46 0.45 18.78
C THR A 182 3.93 1.87 18.78
N GLN A 183 3.82 2.51 17.61
CA GLN A 183 3.28 3.86 17.49
C GLN A 183 1.82 3.97 17.97
N LEU A 184 0.98 2.98 17.65
CA LEU A 184 -0.40 2.97 18.13
C LEU A 184 -0.48 2.81 19.64
N ARG A 185 0.27 1.86 20.21
CA ARG A 185 0.32 1.65 21.67
C ARG A 185 0.80 2.88 22.40
N ASP A 186 1.88 3.51 21.93
CA ASP A 186 2.41 4.74 22.54
C ASP A 186 1.38 5.87 22.48
N ARG A 187 0.68 6.03 21.34
CA ARG A 187 -0.33 7.07 21.17
C ARG A 187 -1.52 6.90 22.12
N PHE A 188 -1.92 5.67 22.38
CA PHE A 188 -3.04 5.37 23.26
C PHE A 188 -2.57 4.95 24.67
N LYS A 189 -1.30 5.12 25.06
CA LYS A 189 -0.78 4.55 26.32
C LYS A 189 -1.35 5.21 27.58
N ASP A 190 -1.57 6.52 27.55
CA ASP A 190 -2.03 7.31 28.70
C ASP A 190 -3.55 7.52 28.72
N TYR A 191 -4.31 6.76 27.93
CA TYR A 191 -5.74 7.01 27.76
C TYR A 191 -6.56 6.78 29.05
N GLU A 192 -6.18 5.80 29.89
CA GLU A 192 -6.87 5.54 31.17
C GLU A 192 -6.77 6.74 32.11
N ARG A 193 -5.65 7.48 32.05
CA ARG A 193 -5.46 8.72 32.81
C ARG A 193 -6.34 9.85 32.29
N LEU A 194 -6.57 9.92 30.97
CA LEU A 194 -7.47 10.89 30.35
C LEU A 194 -8.95 10.59 30.66
N MET A 195 -9.35 9.31 30.71
CA MET A 195 -10.68 8.91 31.21
C MET A 195 -10.92 9.39 32.63
N PHE A 196 -9.94 9.15 33.51
CA PHE A 196 -10.05 9.55 34.91
C PHE A 196 -10.20 11.07 35.06
N LEU A 197 -9.46 11.86 34.28
CA LEU A 197 -9.58 13.32 34.29
C LEU A 197 -10.92 13.82 33.75
N ALA A 198 -11.48 13.19 32.72
CA ALA A 198 -12.81 13.54 32.19
C ALA A 198 -13.97 13.25 33.17
N LEU A 199 -13.76 12.35 34.14
CA LEU A 199 -14.70 12.08 35.23
C LEU A 199 -14.53 13.03 36.43
N ILE A 200 -13.49 13.86 36.44
CA ILE A 200 -13.13 14.77 37.55
C ILE A 200 -13.44 16.23 37.22
N GLU A 201 -13.68 16.58 35.96
CA GLU A 201 -14.23 17.89 35.60
C GLU A 201 -15.74 17.94 35.93
N PRO A 202 -16.18 18.82 36.86
CA PRO A 202 -17.58 18.91 37.31
C PRO A 202 -18.51 19.62 36.31
#